data_AF-A0A381XQ93-F1
#
_entry.id   AF-A0A381XQ93-F1
#
_cell.length_a   1.000
_cell.length_b   1.000
_cell.length_c   1.000
_cell.angle_alpha   90.00
_cell.angle_beta   90.00
_cell.angle_gamma   90.00
#
_symmetry.space_group_name_H-M   'P 1'
#
loop_
_entity.id
_entity.type
_entity.pdbx_description
1 polymer ?
#
loop_
_entity_poly.entity_id
_entity_poly.type
_entity_poly.pdbx_seq_one_letter_code
_entity_poly.pdbx_strand_id
1 'polypeptide(L)'
;DENSIKLTITLKGINKEDLDIHIKKNVLVIMVEKEISGESSHSKQSFMQQFLIPKNTDRSGITAEFADGVLVVTIPKPTKDKHEIQQITIQ
;
A
#
# COMPACT_ATOMS: atom_id res chain seq x y z
N ASP A 1 -3.25 -12.13 -7.34
CA ASP A 1 -4.33 -12.68 -8.19
C ASP A 1 -4.29 -12.07 -9.58
N GLU A 2 -5.06 -12.61 -10.54
CA GLU A 2 -5.10 -12.06 -11.90
C GLU A 2 -5.55 -10.59 -11.92
N ASN A 3 -6.46 -10.21 -11.02
CA ASN A 3 -7.06 -8.88 -10.94
C ASN A 3 -6.54 -7.99 -9.80
N SER A 4 -5.60 -8.47 -8.98
CA SER A 4 -5.05 -7.67 -7.89
C SER A 4 -3.58 -7.97 -7.60
N ILE A 5 -2.87 -6.95 -7.14
CA ILE A 5 -1.53 -7.02 -6.60
C ILE A 5 -1.67 -7.10 -5.08
N LYS A 6 -1.05 -8.09 -4.46
CA LYS A 6 -0.99 -8.23 -3.00
C LYS A 6 0.42 -7.94 -2.53
N LEU A 7 0.56 -7.00 -1.61
CA LEU A 7 1.81 -6.66 -0.95
C LEU A 7 1.72 -7.18 0.49
N THR A 8 2.64 -8.07 0.86
CA THR A 8 2.72 -8.65 2.20
C THR A 8 3.99 -8.18 2.88
N ILE A 9 3.87 -7.59 4.06
CA ILE A 9 5.00 -7.09 4.85
C ILE A 9 4.88 -7.63 6.27
N THR A 10 5.94 -8.26 6.73
CA THR A 10 6.04 -8.78 8.10
C THR A 10 6.63 -7.70 9.01
N LEU A 11 5.85 -7.24 9.98
CA LEU A 11 6.16 -6.17 10.93
C LEU A 11 6.04 -6.71 12.36
N LYS A 12 6.96 -7.61 12.74
CA LYS A 12 6.93 -8.23 14.08
C LYS A 12 7.15 -7.18 15.18
N GLY A 13 6.33 -7.24 16.22
CA GLY A 13 6.43 -6.36 17.37
C GLY A 13 5.99 -4.92 17.11
N ILE A 14 5.28 -4.68 16.01
CA ILE A 14 4.65 -3.38 15.67
C ILE A 14 3.16 -3.49 15.95
N ASN A 15 2.59 -2.48 16.60
CA ASN A 15 1.15 -2.40 16.81
C ASN A 15 0.49 -1.68 15.63
N LYS A 16 -0.82 -1.89 15.44
CA LYS A 16 -1.59 -1.20 14.39
C LYS A 16 -1.56 0.33 14.52
N GLU A 17 -1.45 0.82 15.75
CA GLU A 17 -1.36 2.24 16.10
C GLU A 17 -0.03 2.89 15.68
N ASP A 18 1.04 2.12 15.56
CA ASP A 18 2.36 2.60 15.11
C ASP A 18 2.44 2.70 13.58
N LEU A 19 1.42 2.23 12.86
CA LEU A 19 1.36 2.08 11.41
C LEU A 19 0.60 3.24 10.76
N ASP A 20 1.25 3.92 9.82
CA ASP A 20 0.64 4.90 8.94
C ASP A 20 0.76 4.45 7.48
N ILE A 21 -0.36 4.40 6.77
CA ILE A 21 -0.44 3.93 5.39
C ILE A 21 -1.24 4.93 4.59
N HIS A 22 -0.62 5.50 3.56
CA HIS A 22 -1.29 6.47 2.71
C HIS A 22 -0.83 6.36 1.26
N ILE A 23 -1.69 6.79 0.35
CA ILE A 23 -1.38 6.85 -1.08
C ILE A 23 -1.23 8.31 -1.50
N LYS A 24 -0.03 8.66 -1.98
CA LYS A 24 0.24 9.97 -2.55
C LYS A 24 0.44 9.82 -4.05
N LYS A 25 -0.53 10.32 -4.84
CA LYS A 25 -0.59 10.13 -6.30
C LYS A 25 -0.63 8.66 -6.69
N ASN A 26 0.53 8.08 -7.01
CA ASN A 26 0.68 6.70 -7.50
C ASN A 26 1.74 5.97 -6.67
N VAL A 27 1.98 6.45 -5.45
CA VAL A 27 2.94 5.88 -4.51
C VAL A 27 2.17 5.48 -3.26
N LEU A 28 2.18 4.19 -2.94
CA LEU A 28 1.79 3.68 -1.64
C LEU A 28 2.96 3.89 -0.69
N VAL A 29 2.72 4.58 0.41
CA VAL A 29 3.70 4.85 1.45
C VAL A 29 3.24 4.12 2.70
N ILE A 30 4.16 3.37 3.29
CA ILE A 30 3.95 2.64 4.54
C ILE A 30 5.02 3.13 5.51
N MET A 31 4.58 3.71 6.61
CA MET A 31 5.43 4.21 7.69
C MET A 31 5.10 3.44 8.97
N VAL A 32 6.15 3.16 9.72
CA VAL A 32 6.06 2.63 11.07
C VAL A 32 6.91 3.50 11.96
N GLU A 33 6.37 3.91 13.09
CA GLU A 33 7.10 4.67 14.07
C GLU A 33 6.78 4.16 15.47
N LYS A 34 7.78 3.54 16.11
CA LYS A 34 7.65 2.94 17.44
C LYS A 34 8.67 3.52 18.39
N GLU A 35 8.20 4.03 19.53
CA GLU A 35 9.06 4.39 20.64
C GLU A 35 9.29 3.19 21.56
N ILE A 36 10.54 3.02 21.99
CA ILE A 36 10.96 1.99 22.91
C ILE A 36 11.59 2.71 24.10
N SER A 37 10.83 2.81 25.18
CA SER A 37 11.25 3.37 26.46
C SER A 37 11.74 2.25 27.38
N GLY A 38 12.98 2.36 27.84
CA GLY A 38 13.55 1.57 28.93
C GLY A 38 13.98 2.48 30.09
N GLU A 39 14.24 1.90 31.26
CA GLU A 39 14.53 2.63 32.51
C GLU A 39 15.68 3.65 32.41
N SER A 40 16.59 3.50 31.43
CA SER A 40 17.74 4.38 31.21
C SER A 40 18.01 4.73 29.74
N SER A 41 17.13 4.35 28.81
CA SER A 41 17.31 4.60 27.38
C SER A 41 15.98 4.79 26.67
N HIS A 42 15.88 5.87 25.91
CA HIS A 42 14.82 6.08 24.93
C HIS A 42 15.41 5.81 23.54
N SER A 43 14.83 4.85 22.83
CA SER A 43 15.17 4.58 21.44
C SER A 43 13.92 4.63 20.58
N LYS A 44 14.07 5.06 19.34
CA LYS A 44 12.98 5.19 18.38
C LYS A 44 13.31 4.34 17.17
N GLN A 45 12.40 3.45 16.79
CA GLN A 45 12.50 2.65 15.58
C GLN A 45 11.52 3.22 14.56
N SER A 46 12.05 3.68 13.44
CA SER A 46 11.24 4.12 12.30
C SER A 46 11.56 3.30 11.05
N PHE A 47 10.52 3.05 10.27
CA PHE A 47 10.63 2.34 9.00
C PHE A 47 9.71 3.00 7.99
N MET A 48 10.20 3.19 6.77
CA MET A 48 9.41 3.73 5.67
C MET A 48 9.69 2.90 4.42
N GLN A 49 8.62 2.47 3.75
CA GLN A 49 8.69 1.90 2.43
C GLN A 49 7.73 2.59 1.47
N GLN A 50 8.14 2.66 0.22
CA GLN A 50 7.38 3.29 -0.85
C GLN A 50 7.29 2.33 -2.03
N PHE A 51 6.07 2.13 -2.52
CA PHE A 51 5.79 1.25 -3.66
C PHE A 51 5.05 2.03 -4.73
N LEU A 52 5.52 1.92 -5.97
CA LEU A 52 4.79 2.43 -7.12
C LEU A 52 3.58 1.53 -7.37
N ILE A 53 2.40 2.14 -7.44
CA ILE A 53 1.16 1.45 -7.80
C ILE A 53 0.83 1.72 -9.27
N PRO A 54 0.16 0.78 -9.97
CA PRO A 54 -0.23 0.98 -11.35
C PRO A 54 -1.03 2.27 -11.54
N LYS A 55 -0.77 2.98 -12.65
CA LYS A 55 -1.61 4.10 -13.08
C LYS A 55 -3.03 3.59 -13.36
N ASN A 56 -4.03 4.42 -13.10
CA ASN A 56 -5.46 4.10 -13.26
C ASN A 56 -5.98 2.98 -12.33
N THR A 57 -5.28 2.69 -11.23
CA THR A 57 -5.83 1.87 -10.15
C THR A 57 -7.05 2.57 -9.54
N ASP A 58 -8.17 1.86 -9.44
CA ASP A 58 -9.31 2.31 -8.65
C ASP A 58 -8.92 2.32 -7.16
N ARG A 59 -8.72 3.52 -6.61
CA ARG A 59 -8.29 3.72 -5.23
C ARG A 59 -9.36 3.30 -4.21
N SER A 60 -10.63 3.29 -4.60
CA SER A 60 -11.73 2.93 -3.70
C SER A 60 -11.71 1.45 -3.35
N GLY A 61 -11.14 0.60 -4.21
CA GLY A 61 -10.98 -0.83 -3.98
C GLY A 61 -9.68 -1.24 -3.30
N ILE A 62 -8.83 -0.29 -2.88
CA ILE A 62 -7.60 -0.62 -2.15
C ILE A 62 -7.94 -0.92 -0.69
N THR A 63 -7.51 -2.08 -0.22
CA THR A 63 -7.72 -2.52 1.17
C THR A 63 -6.41 -2.83 1.86
N ALA A 64 -6.39 -2.66 3.18
CA ALA A 64 -5.26 -3.01 4.02
C ALA A 64 -5.75 -3.74 5.27
N GLU A 65 -5.15 -4.90 5.53
CA GLU A 65 -5.45 -5.74 6.68
C GLU A 65 -4.16 -5.98 7.47
N PHE A 66 -4.23 -5.86 8.78
CA PHE A 66 -3.10 -6.12 9.68
C PHE A 66 -3.54 -7.12 10.74
N ALA A 67 -2.95 -8.30 10.71
CA ALA A 67 -3.22 -9.39 11.64
C ALA A 67 -1.91 -10.11 11.97
N ASP A 68 -1.72 -10.46 13.25
CA ASP A 68 -0.59 -11.25 13.75
C ASP A 68 0.79 -10.73 13.30
N GLY A 69 0.96 -9.41 13.24
CA GLY A 69 2.21 -8.77 12.82
C GLY A 69 2.47 -8.81 11.31
N VAL A 70 1.47 -9.12 10.49
CA VAL A 70 1.56 -9.14 9.03
C VAL A 70 0.58 -8.13 8.44
N LEU A 71 1.13 -7.19 7.66
CA LEU A 71 0.37 -6.24 6.87
C LEU A 71 0.17 -6.81 5.46
N VAL A 72 -1.08 -6.89 5.03
CA VAL A 72 -1.45 -7.25 3.66
C VAL A 72 -2.18 -6.07 3.03
N VAL A 73 -1.59 -5.49 2.00
CA VAL A 73 -2.22 -4.45 1.18
C VAL A 73 -2.65 -5.06 -0.15
N THR A 74 -3.94 -4.99 -0.45
CA THR A 74 -4.50 -5.46 -1.71
C THR A 74 -4.82 -4.28 -2.60
N ILE A 75 -4.22 -4.27 -3.78
CA ILE A 75 -4.34 -3.20 -4.76
C ILE A 75 -5.02 -3.79 -6.00
N PRO A 76 -6.23 -3.36 -6.35
CA PRO A 76 -6.87 -3.77 -7.61
C PRO A 76 -5.97 -3.40 -8.78
N LYS A 77 -5.79 -4.32 -9.73
CA LYS A 77 -5.18 -3.94 -11.00
C LYS A 77 -6.18 -3.06 -11.75
N PRO A 78 -5.72 -2.04 -12.50
CA PRO A 78 -6.59 -1.34 -13.42
C PRO A 78 -7.28 -2.38 -14.32
N THR A 79 -8.61 -2.36 -14.36
CA THR A 79 -9.35 -3.08 -15.38
C THR A 79 -8.79 -2.58 -16.70
N LYS A 80 -8.19 -3.47 -17.50
CA LYS A 80 -7.70 -3.13 -18.84
C LYS A 80 -8.74 -2.22 -19.46
N ASP A 81 -8.37 -0.99 -19.81
CA ASP A 81 -9.09 -0.26 -20.84
C ASP A 81 -9.24 -1.28 -21.97
N LYS A 82 -10.48 -1.72 -22.19
CA LYS A 82 -10.83 -2.25 -23.49
C LYS A 82 -10.41 -1.11 -24.41
N HIS A 83 -9.31 -1.30 -25.13
CA HIS A 83 -9.04 -0.48 -26.29
C HIS A 83 -10.23 -0.73 -27.22
N GLU A 84 -11.32 0.01 -27.03
CA GLU A 84 -12.36 0.17 -28.03
C GLU A 84 -11.64 0.92 -29.14
N ILE A 85 -11.22 0.17 -30.15
CA ILE A 85 -10.65 0.71 -31.37
C ILE A 85 -11.68 1.72 -31.90
N GLN A 86 -11.40 3.01 -31.77
CA GLN A 86 -12.23 4.06 -32.34
C GLN A 86 -11.85 4.19 -33.81
N GLN A 87 -12.68 3.61 -34.69
CA GLN A 87 -12.57 3.84 -36.11
C GLN A 87 -13.06 5.26 -36.43
N ILE A 88 -12.18 6.10 -36.97
CA ILE A 88 -12.52 7.45 -37.44
C ILE A 88 -12.84 7.36 -38.93
N THR A 89 -14.03 7.80 -39.33
CA THR A 89 -14.40 8.02 -40.74
C THR A 89 -14.05 9.44 -41.16
N ILE A 90 -13.36 9.57 -42.30
CA ILE A 90 -13.09 10.85 -42.96
C ILE A 90 -14.40 11.31 -43.64
N GLN A 91 -14.77 12.58 -43.46
CA GLN A 91 -15.82 13.26 -44.24
C GLN A 91 -15.20 14.09 -45.36
#